data_AF-A0A2X1NZP8-F1
#
_entry.id   AF-A0A2X1NZP8-F1
#
_cell.length_a   1.000
_cell.length_b   1.000
_cell.length_c   1.000
_cell.angle_alpha   90.00
_cell.angle_beta   90.00
_cell.angle_gamma   90.00
#
_symmetry.space_group_name_H-M   'P 1'
#
loop_
_entity.id
_entity.type
_entity.pdbx_description
1 polymer ?
#
loop_
_entity_poly.entity_id
_entity_poly.type
_entity_poly.pdbx_seq_one_letter_code
_entity_poly.pdbx_strand_id
1 'polypeptide(L)'
;MEKARRNMINVALNNGTLQHPVKGVHTGSRVFMQPASEVPVSSPVVQCAPFWKSLGFITFWLKPMVPPTRSTWFVQLLMAWKNMNSPEMVAAKRGKSVEEILGK
;
A
#
# COMPACT_ATOMS: atom_id res chain seq x y z
N MET A 1 12.08 -19.78 -2.58
CA MET A 1 11.88 -19.17 -1.24
C MET A 1 12.94 -18.11 -0.92
N GLU A 2 14.24 -18.39 -1.06
CA GLU A 2 15.30 -17.43 -0.69
C GLU A 2 15.21 -16.05 -1.37
N LYS A 3 14.89 -16.01 -2.67
CA LYS A 3 14.73 -14.73 -3.39
C LYS A 3 13.64 -13.84 -2.80
N ALA A 4 12.57 -14.41 -2.24
CA ALA A 4 11.50 -13.65 -1.61
C ALA A 4 11.94 -13.06 -0.27
N ARG A 5 12.68 -13.86 0.54
CA ARG A 5 13.22 -13.41 1.82
C ARG A 5 14.21 -12.26 1.66
N ARG A 6 15.02 -12.27 0.59
CA ARG A 6 15.98 -11.19 0.29
C ARG A 6 15.31 -9.89 -0.19
N ASN A 7 14.09 -9.98 -0.72
CA ASN A 7 13.37 -8.85 -1.32
C ASN A 7 12.19 -8.38 -0.44
N MET A 8 12.23 -8.63 0.86
CA MET A 8 11.21 -8.11 1.77
C MET A 8 11.36 -6.59 1.91
N ILE A 9 10.24 -5.88 1.82
CA ILE A 9 10.17 -4.44 2.03
C ILE A 9 9.46 -4.16 3.35
N ASN A 10 9.96 -3.19 4.12
CA ASN A 10 9.25 -2.70 5.28
C ASN A 10 8.28 -1.60 4.86
N VAL A 11 7.01 -1.71 5.27
CA VAL A 11 5.95 -0.77 4.91
C VAL A 11 5.34 -0.20 6.18
N ALA A 12 5.40 1.12 6.34
CA ALA A 12 4.82 1.80 7.49
C ALA A 12 3.30 1.95 7.30
N LEU A 13 2.51 1.17 8.03
CA LEU A 13 1.05 1.22 8.02
C LEU A 13 0.52 2.05 9.20
N ASN A 14 -0.65 2.66 9.03
CA ASN A 14 -1.33 3.41 10.08
C ASN A 14 -2.60 2.63 10.49
N ASN A 15 -2.63 2.06 11.70
CA ASN A 15 -3.77 1.31 12.23
C ASN A 15 -4.36 0.25 11.27
N GLY A 16 -3.52 -0.43 10.50
CA GLY A 16 -3.97 -1.42 9.52
C GLY A 16 -4.51 -0.84 8.20
N THR A 17 -4.32 0.45 7.93
CA THR A 17 -4.62 1.06 6.63
C THR A 17 -3.43 1.83 6.06
N LEU A 18 -3.57 2.29 4.81
CA LEU A 18 -2.59 3.10 4.12
C LEU A 18 -2.55 4.51 4.73
N GLN A 19 -1.40 5.18 4.65
CA GLN A 19 -1.26 6.52 5.22
C GLN A 19 -1.89 7.61 4.37
N HIS A 20 -1.80 7.44 3.06
CA HIS A 20 -2.32 8.34 2.04
C HIS A 20 -2.66 7.52 0.79
N PRO A 21 -3.47 8.05 -0.15
CA PRO A 21 -3.68 7.37 -1.42
C PRO A 21 -2.36 7.20 -2.18
N VAL A 22 -2.17 6.02 -2.78
CA VAL A 22 -0.96 5.67 -3.54
C VAL A 22 -1.30 5.14 -4.91
N LYS A 23 -0.37 5.37 -5.84
CA LYS A 23 -0.46 4.93 -7.24
C LYS A 23 0.73 4.03 -7.54
N GLY A 24 0.46 2.81 -8.01
CA GLY A 24 1.47 1.89 -8.51
C GLY A 24 1.40 1.83 -10.03
N VAL A 25 2.55 1.89 -10.70
CA VAL A 25 2.65 1.79 -12.16
C VAL A 25 3.74 0.80 -12.51
N HIS A 26 3.38 -0.19 -13.33
CA HIS A 26 4.35 -1.16 -13.83
C HIS A 26 3.92 -1.64 -15.23
N THR A 27 4.84 -1.56 -16.21
CA THR A 27 4.66 -2.13 -17.56
C THR A 27 3.30 -1.76 -18.19
N GLY A 28 2.92 -0.47 -18.11
CA GLY A 28 1.66 0.07 -18.64
C GLY A 28 0.41 -0.18 -17.79
N SER A 29 0.46 -1.10 -16.82
CA SER A 29 -0.62 -1.32 -15.87
C SER A 29 -0.57 -0.29 -14.74
N ARG A 30 -1.73 0.17 -14.30
CA ARG A 30 -1.88 1.16 -13.23
C ARG A 30 -2.83 0.65 -12.17
N VAL A 31 -2.41 0.78 -10.91
CA VAL A 31 -3.24 0.52 -9.74
C VAL A 31 -3.37 1.79 -8.90
N PHE A 32 -4.59 2.06 -8.46
CA PHE A 32 -4.88 3.08 -7.48
C PHE A 32 -5.34 2.44 -6.17
N MET A 33 -4.75 2.89 -5.06
CA MET A 33 -5.11 2.45 -3.72
C MET A 33 -5.45 3.64 -2.84
N GLN A 34 -6.53 3.53 -2.08
CA GLN A 34 -6.97 4.58 -1.16
C GLN A 34 -7.21 3.98 0.23
N PRO A 35 -6.78 4.67 1.31
CA PRO A 35 -7.07 4.23 2.66
C PRO A 35 -8.57 4.07 2.88
N ALA A 36 -8.94 3.06 3.65
CA ALA A 36 -10.33 2.69 3.89
C ALA A 36 -10.53 2.38 5.37
N SER A 37 -11.49 3.05 6.00
CA SER A 37 -11.89 2.79 7.38
C SER A 37 -12.60 1.42 7.51
N GLU A 38 -13.40 1.06 6.51
CA GLU A 38 -14.11 -0.22 6.43
C GLU A 38 -14.12 -0.69 4.97
N VAL A 39 -13.56 -1.86 4.67
CA VAL A 39 -13.59 -2.45 3.32
C VAL A 39 -14.75 -3.43 3.23
N PRO A 40 -15.71 -3.24 2.30
CA PRO A 40 -16.77 -4.21 2.09
C PRO A 40 -16.22 -5.52 1.52
N VAL A 41 -16.86 -6.63 1.89
CA VAL A 41 -16.46 -8.02 1.55
C VAL A 41 -16.31 -8.24 0.03
N SER A 42 -17.01 -7.44 -0.78
CA SER A 42 -16.98 -7.49 -2.26
C SER A 42 -15.74 -6.83 -2.89
N SER A 43 -14.89 -6.17 -2.11
CA SER A 43 -13.68 -5.54 -2.66
C SER A 43 -12.67 -6.59 -3.15
N PRO A 44 -12.01 -6.37 -4.31
CA PRO A 44 -11.03 -7.31 -4.87
C PRO A 44 -9.86 -7.67 -3.93
N VAL A 45 -9.63 -6.87 -2.88
CA VAL A 45 -8.71 -7.17 -1.77
C VAL A 45 -9.08 -8.45 -1.02
N VAL A 46 -10.38 -8.72 -0.80
CA VAL A 46 -10.85 -9.91 -0.05
C VAL A 46 -10.60 -11.21 -0.83
N GLN A 47 -10.57 -11.18 -2.16
CA GLN A 47 -10.22 -12.36 -2.96
C GLN A 47 -8.73 -12.72 -2.87
N CYS A 48 -7.87 -11.76 -2.49
CA CYS A 48 -6.45 -12.01 -2.21
C CYS A 48 -6.18 -12.37 -0.74
N ALA A 49 -7.19 -12.39 0.12
CA ALA A 49 -7.11 -12.53 1.58
C ALA A 49 -6.16 -13.60 2.17
N PRO A 50 -5.94 -14.81 1.59
CA PRO A 50 -5.04 -15.78 2.23
C PRO A 50 -3.60 -15.28 2.40
N PHE A 51 -3.11 -14.39 1.53
CA PHE A 51 -1.76 -13.80 1.67
C PHE A 51 -1.71 -12.70 2.76
N TRP A 52 -2.78 -11.92 2.87
CA TRP A 52 -2.82 -10.72 3.70
C TRP A 52 -3.11 -11.01 5.17
N LYS A 53 -3.78 -12.14 5.46
CA LYS A 53 -4.02 -12.59 6.83
C LYS A 53 -2.72 -12.83 7.63
N SER A 54 -1.60 -13.08 6.94
CA SER A 54 -0.26 -13.23 7.54
C SER A 54 0.48 -11.90 7.75
N LEU A 55 0.08 -10.80 7.09
CA LEU A 55 0.79 -9.52 7.09
C LEU A 55 0.15 -8.46 8.01
N GLY A 56 -0.88 -8.86 8.78
CA GLY A 56 -1.78 -7.93 9.46
C GLY A 56 -2.90 -7.48 8.52
N PHE A 57 -4.08 -7.21 9.06
CA PHE A 57 -5.22 -6.74 8.27
C PHE A 57 -4.87 -5.39 7.63
N ILE A 58 -4.71 -5.37 6.30
CA ILE A 58 -4.52 -4.13 5.52
C ILE A 58 -5.83 -3.83 4.79
N THR A 59 -6.50 -2.74 5.16
CA THR A 59 -7.76 -2.30 4.55
C THR A 59 -7.53 -1.15 3.59
N PHE A 60 -7.85 -1.33 2.31
CA PHE A 60 -7.81 -0.25 1.32
C PHE A 60 -8.74 -0.52 0.13
N TRP A 61 -9.22 0.57 -0.47
CA TRP A 61 -9.92 0.52 -1.74
C TRP A 61 -8.95 0.37 -2.89
N LEU A 62 -9.38 -0.38 -3.89
CA LEU A 62 -8.53 -0.78 -5.00
C LEU A 62 -9.26 -0.62 -6.32
N LYS A 63 -8.69 0.17 -7.22
CA LYS A 63 -9.18 0.30 -8.59
C LYS A 63 -8.08 -0.06 -9.58
N PRO A 64 -8.10 -1.27 -10.18
CA PRO A 64 -7.26 -1.58 -11.32
C PRO A 64 -7.80 -0.84 -12.54
N MET A 65 -6.91 -0.18 -13.31
CA MET A 65 -7.29 0.51 -14.56
C MET A 65 -7.26 -0.45 -15.76
N VAL A 66 -6.48 -1.52 -15.68
CA VAL A 66 -6.35 -2.61 -16.66
C VAL A 66 -6.37 -3.92 -15.85
N PRO A 67 -7.09 -4.97 -16.28
CA PRO A 67 -7.05 -6.26 -15.60
C PRO A 67 -5.62 -6.82 -15.64
N PRO A 68 -4.90 -6.83 -14.50
CA PRO A 68 -3.52 -7.26 -14.48
C PRO A 68 -3.43 -8.78 -14.37
N THR A 69 -2.36 -9.38 -14.92
CA THR A 69 -2.01 -10.75 -14.56
C THR A 69 -1.59 -10.80 -13.09
N ARG A 70 -1.72 -11.98 -12.45
CA ARG A 70 -1.41 -12.12 -11.02
C ARG A 70 -0.01 -11.63 -10.66
N SER A 71 0.98 -11.85 -11.52
CA SER A 71 2.37 -11.45 -11.27
C SER A 71 2.59 -9.93 -11.41
N THR A 72 2.03 -9.31 -12.46
CA THR A 72 2.16 -7.86 -12.64
C THR A 72 1.41 -7.10 -11.56
N TRP A 73 0.35 -7.68 -11.03
CA TRP A 73 -0.37 -7.14 -9.88
C TRP A 73 0.51 -6.95 -8.65
N PHE A 74 1.23 -8.01 -8.23
CA PHE A 74 2.12 -7.93 -7.07
C PHE A 74 3.24 -6.91 -7.26
N VAL A 75 3.80 -6.81 -8.46
CA VAL A 75 4.85 -5.83 -8.74
C VAL A 75 4.32 -4.40 -8.62
N GLN A 76 3.13 -4.13 -9.14
CA GLN A 76 2.48 -2.82 -9.00
C GLN A 76 2.21 -2.45 -7.55
N LEU A 77 1.76 -3.41 -6.75
CA LEU A 77 1.51 -3.23 -5.32
C LEU A 77 2.82 -2.91 -4.57
N LEU A 78 3.87 -3.70 -4.80
CA LEU A 78 5.18 -3.47 -4.19
C LEU A 78 5.74 -2.09 -4.56
N MET A 79 5.57 -1.66 -5.83
CA MET A 79 5.97 -0.33 -6.27
C MET A 79 5.16 0.79 -5.61
N ALA A 80 3.85 0.61 -5.44
CA ALA A 80 2.98 1.57 -4.75
C ALA A 80 3.41 1.75 -3.29
N TRP A 81 3.69 0.63 -2.61
CA TRP A 81 4.10 0.63 -1.21
C TRP A 81 5.50 1.18 -0.96
N LYS A 82 6.44 0.88 -1.86
CA LYS A 82 7.79 1.44 -1.79
C LYS A 82 7.80 2.97 -1.85
N ASN A 83 6.81 3.57 -2.52
CA ASN A 83 6.66 5.02 -2.64
C ASN A 83 5.79 5.66 -1.54
N MET A 84 5.25 4.87 -0.63
CA MET A 84 4.47 5.40 0.50
C MET A 84 5.41 6.01 1.53
N ASN A 85 5.04 7.18 2.05
CA ASN A 85 5.84 7.86 3.08
C ASN A 85 5.01 7.98 4.36
N SER A 86 5.64 7.74 5.50
CA SER A 86 5.06 8.04 6.80
C SER A 86 5.19 9.54 7.12
N PRO A 87 4.28 10.13 7.91
CA PRO A 87 4.37 11.52 8.33
C PRO A 87 5.65 11.78 9.11
N GLU A 88 6.14 10.81 9.88
CA GLU A 88 7.44 10.89 10.58
C GLU A 88 8.61 11.04 9.60
N MET A 89 8.63 10.24 8.52
CA MET A 89 9.67 10.32 7.50
C MET A 89 9.59 11.64 6.72
N VAL A 90 8.38 12.13 6.46
CA VAL A 90 8.16 13.42 5.80
C VAL A 90 8.54 14.59 6.71
N ALA A 91 8.21 14.52 8.00
CA ALA A 91 8.56 15.48 9.03
C ALA A 91 10.08 15.62 9.16
N ALA A 92 10.79 14.49 9.29
CA ALA A 92 12.25 14.44 9.34
C ALA A 92 12.90 15.01 8.07
N LYS A 93 12.36 14.70 6.88
CA LYS A 93 12.86 15.26 5.60
C LYS A 93 12.63 16.77 5.48
N ARG A 94 11.55 17.29 6.06
CA ARG A 94 11.15 18.70 5.95
C ARG A 94 11.60 19.57 7.12
N GLY A 95 12.19 18.97 8.17
CA GLY A 95 12.61 19.68 9.38
C GLY A 95 11.46 20.27 10.20
N LYS A 96 10.27 19.65 10.12
CA LYS A 96 9.05 20.10 10.82
C LYS A 96 8.61 19.07 11.85
N SER A 97 7.81 19.48 12.82
CA SER A 97 7.16 18.56 13.74
C SER A 97 6.06 17.74 13.03
N VAL A 98 5.80 16.53 13.52
CA VAL A 98 4.76 15.64 12.96
C VAL A 98 3.38 16.31 13.01
N GLU A 99 3.13 17.12 14.05
CA GLU A 99 1.90 17.88 14.26
C GLU A 99 1.67 18.91 13.14
N GLU A 100 2.72 19.62 12.71
CA GLU A 100 2.66 20.57 11.60
C GLU A 100 2.38 19.90 10.25
N ILE A 101 2.84 18.66 10.07
CA ILE A 101 2.58 17.87 8.85
C ILE A 101 1.14 17.35 8.82
N LEU A 102 0.60 16.99 9.99
CA LEU A 102 -0.78 16.53 10.14
C LEU A 102 -1.79 17.68 10.23
N GLY A 103 -1.32 18.93 10.37
CA GLY A 103 -2.16 20.13 10.45
C GLY A 103 -2.97 20.21 11.75
N LYS A 104 -2.42 19.67 12.85
CA LYS A 104 -2.98 19.84 14.19
C LYS A 104 -2.37 21.05 14.89
#